data_AF-K0YYY9-F1
#
_entry.id   AF-K0YYY9-F1
#
_cell.length_a   1.000
_cell.length_b   1.000
_cell.length_c   1.000
_cell.angle_alpha   90.00
_cell.angle_beta   90.00
_cell.angle_gamma   90.00
#
_symmetry.space_group_name_H-M   'P 1'
#
loop_
_entity.id
_entity.type
_entity.pdbx_description
1 polymer ?
#
loop_
_entity_poly.entity_id
_entity_poly.type
_entity_poly.pdbx_seq_one_letter_code
_entity_poly.pdbx_strand_id
1 'polypeptide(L)'
;MYNLTDSQCGNYCSHMAMLESYSALLRSVEVAIALSGKTKKDIAIKAGIHPTTLHRILAGKRDMSVKTMFAIADATNTSPIRLVDRTLCRECLTK
;
A
#
# COMPACT_ATOMS: atom_id res chain seq x y z
N MET A 1 -10.60 -22.06 -22.93
CA MET A 1 -10.83 -20.60 -23.03
C MET A 1 -12.15 -20.32 -22.33
N TYR A 2 -12.13 -19.70 -21.15
CA TYR A 2 -13.35 -19.34 -20.43
C TYR A 2 -13.84 -17.99 -20.97
N ASN A 3 -14.98 -17.97 -21.66
CA ASN A 3 -15.63 -16.75 -22.10
C ASN A 3 -16.34 -16.11 -20.91
N LEU A 4 -15.83 -14.98 -20.44
CA LEU A 4 -16.46 -14.16 -19.42
C LEU A 4 -17.64 -13.42 -20.07
N THR A 5 -18.83 -13.50 -19.46
CA THR A 5 -20.01 -12.71 -19.90
C THR A 5 -19.78 -11.22 -19.63
N ASP A 6 -20.48 -10.30 -20.30
CA ASP A 6 -20.26 -8.84 -20.17
C ASP A 6 -20.30 -8.33 -18.71
N SER A 7 -21.13 -8.94 -17.85
CA SER A 7 -21.16 -8.66 -16.41
C SER A 7 -19.91 -9.16 -15.65
N GLN A 8 -19.37 -10.31 -16.04
CA GLN A 8 -18.11 -10.84 -15.50
C GLN A 8 -16.89 -10.06 -16.00
N CYS A 9 -16.93 -9.53 -17.22
CA CYS A 9 -15.90 -8.66 -17.77
C CYS A 9 -15.85 -7.31 -17.03
N GLY A 10 -17.00 -6.71 -16.74
CA GLY A 10 -17.09 -5.50 -15.92
C GLY A 10 -16.56 -5.69 -14.49
N ASN A 11 -16.91 -6.81 -13.85
CA ASN A 11 -16.38 -7.17 -12.52
C ASN A 11 -14.88 -7.47 -12.54
N TYR A 12 -14.38 -8.14 -13.59
CA TYR A 12 -12.95 -8.44 -13.75
C TYR A 12 -12.14 -7.17 -13.99
N CYS A 13 -12.56 -6.29 -14.91
CA CYS A 13 -11.88 -5.01 -15.16
C CYS A 13 -11.90 -4.10 -13.92
N SER A 14 -13.00 -4.05 -13.18
CA SER A 14 -13.10 -3.31 -11.91
C SER A 14 -12.16 -3.88 -10.84
N HIS A 15 -12.08 -5.20 -10.74
CA HIS A 15 -11.16 -5.89 -9.83
C HIS A 15 -9.69 -5.64 -10.22
N MET A 16 -9.35 -5.69 -11.50
CA MET A 16 -7.99 -5.42 -12.00
C MET A 16 -7.59 -3.96 -11.76
N ALA A 17 -8.48 -2.99 -12.00
CA ALA A 17 -8.24 -1.58 -11.68
C ALA A 17 -8.07 -1.33 -10.17
N MET A 18 -8.80 -2.08 -9.34
CA MET A 18 -8.66 -2.05 -7.88
C MET A 18 -7.32 -2.67 -7.42
N LEU A 19 -6.88 -3.78 -8.03
CA LEU A 19 -5.59 -4.42 -7.75
C LEU A 19 -4.41 -3.52 -8.18
N GLU A 20 -4.51 -2.83 -9.32
CA GLU A 20 -3.54 -1.81 -9.73
C GLU A 20 -3.49 -0.65 -8.73
N SER A 21 -4.64 -0.26 -8.18
CA SER A 21 -4.71 0.81 -7.18
C SER A 21 -4.16 0.40 -5.83
N TYR A 22 -4.42 -0.84 -5.40
CA TYR A 22 -3.91 -1.38 -4.15
C TYR A 22 -2.40 -1.63 -4.20
N SER A 23 -1.87 -2.19 -5.29
CA SER A 23 -0.42 -2.35 -5.47
C SER A 23 0.33 -1.02 -5.49
N ALA A 24 -0.26 0.03 -6.07
CA ALA A 24 0.29 1.39 -6.03
C ALA A 24 0.31 1.98 -4.61
N LEU A 25 -0.73 1.73 -3.80
CA LEU A 25 -0.75 2.10 -2.39
C LEU A 25 0.38 1.39 -1.61
N LEU A 26 0.52 0.06 -1.79
CA LEU A 26 1.57 -0.71 -1.12
C LEU A 26 2.98 -0.18 -1.46
N ARG A 27 3.21 0.18 -2.73
CA ARG A 27 4.47 0.79 -3.16
C ARG A 27 4.72 2.16 -2.53
N SER A 28 3.69 2.99 -2.41
CA SER A 28 3.80 4.30 -1.74
C SER A 28 4.14 4.13 -0.25
N VAL A 29 3.62 3.08 0.39
CA VAL A 29 3.98 2.72 1.77
C VAL A 29 5.43 2.26 1.87
N GLU A 30 5.92 1.43 0.94
CA GLU A 30 7.34 1.04 0.92
C GLU A 30 8.28 2.25 0.77
N VAL A 31 7.91 3.20 -0.10
CA VAL A 31 8.65 4.46 -0.28
C VAL A 31 8.63 5.30 0.99
N ALA A 32 7.48 5.47 1.64
CA ALA A 32 7.39 6.22 2.91
C ALA A 32 8.26 5.60 4.01
N ILE A 33 8.32 4.27 4.09
CA ILE A 33 9.21 3.56 5.01
C ILE A 33 10.67 3.87 4.68
N ALA A 34 11.08 3.76 3.41
CA ALA A 34 12.44 4.06 2.99
C ALA A 34 12.86 5.50 3.30
N LEU A 35 12.00 6.48 3.00
CA LEU A 35 12.25 7.90 3.28
C LEU A 35 12.27 8.24 4.76
N SER A 36 11.60 7.44 5.60
CA SER A 36 11.60 7.67 7.06
C SER A 36 12.93 7.34 7.74
N GLY A 37 13.84 6.64 7.04
CA GLY A 37 15.13 6.19 7.60
C GLY A 37 15.01 5.11 8.68
N LYS A 38 13.82 4.53 8.88
CA LYS A 38 13.53 3.50 9.90
C LYS A 38 13.40 2.13 9.27
N THR A 39 13.63 1.08 10.06
CA THR A 39 13.41 -0.28 9.57
C THR A 39 11.92 -0.59 9.48
N LYS A 40 11.55 -1.56 8.63
CA LYS A 40 10.17 -2.09 8.56
C LYS A 40 9.70 -2.58 9.94
N LYS A 41 10.60 -3.13 10.77
CA LYS A 41 10.29 -3.58 12.14
C LYS A 41 9.91 -2.39 13.04
N ASP A 42 10.67 -1.30 13.01
CA ASP A 42 10.39 -0.12 13.83
C ASP A 42 9.07 0.53 13.44
N ILE A 43 8.79 0.62 12.14
CA ILE A 43 7.51 1.12 11.63
C ILE A 43 6.36 0.23 12.09
N ALA A 44 6.49 -1.09 12.01
CA ALA A 44 5.46 -2.01 12.47
C ALA A 44 5.16 -1.83 13.97
N ILE A 45 6.20 -1.75 14.80
CA ILE A 45 6.07 -1.55 16.25
C ILE A 45 5.40 -0.20 16.53
N LYS A 46 5.86 0.89 15.89
CA LYS A 46 5.27 2.23 16.07
C LYS A 46 3.83 2.32 15.58
N ALA A 47 3.47 1.58 14.53
CA ALA A 47 2.11 1.49 14.01
C ALA A 47 1.22 0.52 14.82
N GLY A 48 1.74 -0.12 15.87
CA GLY A 48 0.97 -1.05 16.70
C GLY A 48 0.59 -2.36 16.00
N ILE A 49 1.37 -2.80 15.01
CA ILE A 49 1.16 -4.05 14.28
C ILE A 49 2.38 -4.97 14.37
N HIS A 50 2.15 -6.27 14.27
CA HIS A 50 3.26 -7.23 14.26
C HIS A 50 4.12 -7.07 12.98
N PRO A 51 5.47 -7.18 13.04
CA PRO A 51 6.34 -7.07 11.86
C PRO A 51 5.97 -8.03 10.72
N THR A 52 5.57 -9.27 11.04
CA THR A 52 5.08 -10.24 10.05
C THR A 52 3.79 -9.78 9.37
N THR A 53 2.92 -9.05 10.08
CA THR A 53 1.70 -8.47 9.51
C THR A 53 2.06 -7.42 8.48
N LEU A 54 2.97 -6.51 8.80
CA LEU A 54 3.47 -5.52 7.84
C LEU A 54 4.11 -6.20 6.62
N HIS A 55 4.95 -7.21 6.83
CA HIS A 55 5.57 -7.96 5.73
C HIS A 55 4.52 -8.59 4.79
N ARG A 56 3.49 -9.25 5.35
CA ARG A 56 2.42 -9.85 4.55
C ARG A 56 1.58 -8.82 3.80
N ILE A 57 1.36 -7.64 4.41
CA ILE A 57 0.66 -6.53 3.75
C ILE A 57 1.47 -6.03 2.54
N LEU A 58 2.76 -5.72 2.74
CA LEU A 58 3.62 -5.23 1.65
C LEU A 58 3.82 -6.26 0.53
N ALA A 59 3.78 -7.56 0.87
CA ALA A 59 3.82 -8.63 -0.11
C ALA A 59 2.48 -8.88 -0.84
N GLY A 60 1.43 -8.09 -0.57
CA GLY A 60 0.08 -8.29 -1.14
C GLY A 60 -0.62 -9.57 -0.65
N LYS A 61 -0.11 -10.20 0.41
CA LYS A 61 -0.64 -11.46 0.99
C LYS A 61 -1.63 -11.22 2.14
N ARG A 62 -1.92 -9.95 2.45
CA ARG A 62 -2.87 -9.51 3.45
C ARG A 62 -3.38 -8.12 3.10
N ASP A 63 -4.67 -7.90 3.28
CA ASP A 63 -5.27 -6.58 3.12
C ASP A 63 -4.86 -5.63 4.25
N MET A 64 -4.60 -4.38 3.87
CA MET A 64 -4.34 -3.28 4.77
C MET A 64 -5.66 -2.63 5.16
N SER A 65 -5.97 -2.60 6.46
CA SER A 65 -7.11 -1.80 6.93
C SER A 65 -6.77 -0.31 6.87
N VAL A 66 -7.80 0.53 6.75
CA VAL A 66 -7.65 1.99 6.79
C VAL A 66 -6.98 2.43 8.08
N LYS A 67 -7.36 1.85 9.24
CA LYS A 67 -6.70 2.13 10.53
C LYS A 67 -5.20 1.85 10.50
N THR A 68 -4.80 0.71 9.92
CA THR A 68 -3.38 0.35 9.76
C THR A 68 -2.65 1.30 8.82
N MET A 69 -3.29 1.74 7.73
CA MET A 69 -2.73 2.72 6.81
C MET A 69 -2.42 4.04 7.50
N PHE A 70 -3.36 4.58 8.29
CA PHE A 70 -3.14 5.80 9.07
C PHE A 70 -2.01 5.64 10.10
N ALA A 71 -1.99 4.51 10.82
CA ALA A 71 -0.93 4.25 11.79
C ALA A 71 0.47 4.16 11.15
N ILE A 72 0.57 3.60 9.93
CA ILE A 72 1.83 3.56 9.18
C ILE A 72 2.23 4.96 8.69
N ALA A 73 1.27 5.76 8.24
CA ALA A 73 1.50 7.16 7.86
C ALA A 73 2.09 7.97 9.03
N ASP A 74 1.49 7.86 10.22
CA ASP A 74 2.01 8.49 11.44
C ASP A 74 3.38 7.93 11.85
N ALA A 75 3.59 6.62 11.70
CA ALA A 75 4.87 5.99 12.03
C ALA A 75 6.02 6.51 11.15
N THR A 76 5.73 6.75 9.87
CA THR A 76 6.64 7.26 8.85
C THR A 76 6.69 8.78 8.77
N ASN A 77 5.94 9.51 9.63
CA ASN A 77 5.79 10.96 9.57
C ASN A 77 5.35 11.46 8.19
N THR A 78 4.44 10.72 7.54
CA THR A 78 3.93 10.97 6.20
C THR A 78 2.44 11.26 6.25
N SER A 79 1.96 12.16 5.40
CA SER A 79 0.51 12.38 5.27
C SER A 79 -0.17 11.17 4.62
N PRO A 80 -1.27 10.64 5.18
CA PRO A 80 -2.03 9.53 4.59
C PRO A 80 -2.46 9.79 3.15
N ILE A 81 -2.77 11.04 2.79
CA ILE A 81 -3.15 11.43 1.43
C ILE A 81 -2.02 11.11 0.45
N ARG A 82 -0.76 11.34 0.85
CA ARG A 82 0.42 11.09 0.01
C ARG A 82 0.65 9.61 -0.29
N LEU A 83 0.13 8.72 0.56
CA LEU A 83 0.18 7.27 0.32
C LEU A 83 -0.83 6.84 -0.75
N VAL A 84 -1.97 7.53 -0.84
CA VAL A 84 -3.08 7.18 -1.74
C VAL A 84 -2.98 7.89 -3.08
N ASP A 85 -2.56 9.15 -3.11
CA ASP A 85 -2.47 10.00 -4.31
C ASP A 85 -1.25 9.69 -5.20
N ARG A 86 -0.38 8.77 -4.75
CA ARG A 86 0.84 8.31 -5.43
C ARG A 86 1.89 9.40 -5.67
N THR A 87 1.79 10.57 -5.04
CA THR A 87 2.75 11.68 -5.18
C THR A 87 4.13 11.29 -4.65
N LEU A 88 4.19 10.50 -3.58
CA LEU A 88 5.43 9.97 -3.02
C LEU A 88 6.27 9.17 -4.02
N CYS A 89 5.62 8.38 -4.89
CA CYS A 89 6.34 7.56 -5.86
C CYS A 89 6.93 8.40 -7.00
N ARG A 90 6.37 9.59 -7.29
CA ARG A 90 6.93 10.52 -8.30
C ARG A 90 8.15 11.27 -7.80
N GLU A 91 8.20 11.64 -6.53
CA GLU A 91 9.32 12.41 -5.95
C GLU A 91 10.63 11.61 -5.87
N CYS A 92 10.56 10.28 -5.72
CA CYS A 92 11.74 9.41 -5.72
C CYS A 92 12.42 9.26 -7.10
N LEU A 93 11.78 9.67 -8.20
CA LEU A 93 12.38 9.63 -9.55
C LEU A 93 13.09 10.94 -9.94
N THR A 94 12.92 11.99 -9.14
CA THR A 94 13.44 13.35 -9.42
C THR A 94 14.59 13.77 -8.50
N LYS A 95 15.06 12.88 -7.62
CA LYS A 95 16.26 13.05 -6.79
C LYS A 95 17.28 11.98 -7.15
#